data_AF-A0A920JGH6-F1
#
_entry.id   AF-A0A920JGH6-F1
#
_cell.length_a   1.000
_cell.length_b   1.000
_cell.length_c   1.000
_cell.angle_alpha   90.00
_cell.angle_beta   90.00
_cell.angle_gamma   90.00
#
_symmetry.space_group_name_H-M   'P 1'
#
loop_
_entity.id
_entity.type
_entity.pdbx_description
1 polymer ?
#
loop_
_entity_poly.entity_id
_entity_poly.type
_entity_poly.pdbx_seq_one_letter_code
_entity_poly.pdbx_strand_id
1 'polypeptide(L)'
;MKAIRVSDQVIELCDVPEPKGEGVLVNVEAVGICGSDLHLIDSNMMNVIPGHEISGITSSGHPVAIEPMLSCGICRHCDEGYNLM
;
A
#
# COMPACT_ATOMS: atom_id res chain seq x y z
N MET A 1 1.40 10.25 -12.66
CA MET A 1 2.27 10.39 -11.48
C MET A 1 3.39 9.37 -11.54
N LYS A 2 4.52 9.62 -10.89
CA LYS A 2 5.61 8.65 -10.81
C LYS A 2 5.29 7.56 -9.78
N ALA A 3 5.67 6.32 -10.07
CA ALA A 3 5.58 5.20 -9.14
C ALA A 3 6.75 4.23 -9.36
N ILE A 4 7.07 3.45 -8.31
CA ILE A 4 7.89 2.26 -8.45
C ILE A 4 6.97 1.11 -8.85
N ARG A 5 7.32 0.36 -9.89
CA ARG A 5 6.64 -0.88 -10.28
C ARG A 5 7.60 -2.05 -10.17
N VAL A 6 7.09 -3.16 -9.64
CA VAL A 6 7.77 -4.45 -9.68
C VAL A 6 7.01 -5.36 -10.63
N SER A 7 7.73 -6.00 -11.56
CA SER A 7 7.22 -7.06 -12.44
C SER A 7 8.35 -7.99 -12.80
N ASP A 8 8.15 -9.31 -12.70
CA ASP A 8 9.18 -10.31 -13.04
C ASP A 8 10.55 -10.03 -12.39
N GLN A 9 10.55 -9.68 -11.09
CA GLN A 9 11.74 -9.23 -10.30
C GLN A 9 12.42 -7.94 -10.80
N VAL A 10 11.90 -7.28 -11.83
CA VAL A 10 12.42 -5.99 -12.31
C VAL A 10 11.75 -4.86 -11.54
N ILE A 11 12.56 -3.93 -11.03
CA ILE A 11 12.12 -2.71 -10.35
C ILE A 11 12.32 -1.53 -11.30
N GLU A 12 11.25 -0.82 -11.63
CA GLU A 12 11.30 0.35 -12.51
C GLU A 12 10.61 1.57 -11.89
N LEU A 13 11.16 2.76 -12.17
CA LEU A 13 10.46 4.02 -11.97
C LEU A 13 9.71 4.35 -13.27
N CYS A 14 8.39 4.42 -13.21
CA CYS A 14 7.55 4.68 -14.38
C CYS A 14 6.47 5.73 -14.10
N ASP A 15 5.92 6.29 -15.17
CA ASP A 15 4.73 7.12 -15.11
C ASP A 15 3.47 6.25 -15.16
N VAL A 16 2.56 6.48 -14.23
CA VAL A 16 1.26 5.81 -14.13
C VAL A 16 0.12 6.83 -14.11
N PRO A 17 -1.09 6.46 -14.56
CA PRO A 17 -2.28 7.30 -14.37
C PRO A 17 -2.50 7.60 -12.89
N GLU A 18 -3.14 8.72 -12.58
CA GLU A 18 -3.62 8.97 -11.22
C GLU A 18 -4.63 7.88 -10.82
N PRO A 19 -4.61 7.43 -9.55
CA PRO A 19 -5.54 6.43 -9.07
C PRO A 19 -6.99 6.94 -9.16
N LYS A 20 -7.89 6.04 -9.57
CA LYS A 20 -9.33 6.31 -9.70
C LYS A 20 -10.09 5.18 -9.01
N GLY A 21 -11.25 5.50 -8.43
CA GLY A 21 -12.11 4.51 -7.78
C GLY A 21 -12.73 5.05 -6.51
N GLU A 22 -13.31 4.15 -5.72
CA GLU A 22 -13.79 4.46 -4.38
C GLU A 22 -12.62 4.67 -3.41
N GLY A 23 -12.86 5.42 -2.34
CA GLY A 23 -11.87 5.72 -1.30
C GLY A 23 -11.48 7.20 -1.24
N VAL A 24 -10.42 7.48 -0.48
CA VAL A 24 -9.88 8.83 -0.27
C VAL A 24 -8.54 8.93 -0.98
N LEU A 25 -8.38 9.95 -1.83
CA LEU A 25 -7.10 10.23 -2.46
C LEU A 25 -6.14 10.84 -1.41
N VAL A 26 -4.98 10.20 -1.26
CA VAL A 26 -3.92 10.63 -0.34
C VAL A 26 -2.67 10.97 -1.15
N ASN A 27 -2.12 12.16 -0.93
CA ASN A 27 -0.79 12.51 -1.40
C ASN A 27 0.23 11.85 -0.48
N VAL A 28 0.99 10.89 -1.01
CA VAL A 28 2.01 10.15 -0.24
C VAL A 28 3.18 11.09 0.05
N GLU A 29 3.44 11.33 1.33
CA GLU A 29 4.59 12.15 1.79
C GLU A 29 5.79 11.26 2.14
N ALA A 30 5.52 10.09 2.73
CA ALA A 30 6.56 9.12 3.07
C ALA A 30 6.02 7.69 2.96
N VAL A 31 6.88 6.79 2.49
CA VAL A 31 6.67 5.34 2.47
C VAL A 31 7.94 4.63 2.90
N GLY A 32 7.81 3.66 3.81
CA GLY A 32 8.92 2.82 4.25
C GLY A 32 9.23 1.69 3.25
N ILE A 33 10.46 1.17 3.31
CA ILE A 33 10.86 -0.05 2.60
C ILE A 33 10.87 -1.17 3.63
N CYS A 34 9.99 -2.15 3.45
CA CYS A 34 9.89 -3.29 4.36
C CYS A 34 10.73 -4.47 3.85
N GLY A 35 11.25 -5.28 4.78
CA GLY A 35 11.92 -6.54 4.41
C GLY A 35 11.00 -7.54 3.70
N SER A 36 9.70 -7.49 3.98
CA SER A 36 8.69 -8.32 3.30
C SER A 36 8.58 -7.99 1.81
N ASP A 37 8.71 -6.72 1.41
CA ASP A 37 8.71 -6.33 0.00
C ASP A 37 9.89 -7.01 -0.72
N LEU A 38 11.08 -6.97 -0.12
CA LEU A 38 12.28 -7.61 -0.67
C LEU A 38 12.10 -9.13 -0.81
N HIS A 39 11.56 -9.80 0.21
CA HIS A 39 11.30 -11.24 0.15
C HIS A 39 10.31 -11.62 -0.97
N LEU A 40 9.28 -10.80 -1.19
CA LEU A 40 8.29 -11.03 -2.25
C LEU A 40 8.86 -10.76 -3.65
N ILE A 41 9.73 -9.74 -3.78
CA ILE A 41 10.48 -9.48 -5.01
C ILE A 41 11.37 -10.68 -5.31
N ASP A 42 12.25 -11.09 -4.38
CA ASP A 42 13.20 -12.20 -4.55
C ASP A 42 12.50 -13.53 -4.89
N SER A 43 11.28 -13.74 -4.38
CA SER A 43 10.49 -14.95 -4.64
C SER A 43 9.69 -14.88 -5.96
N ASN A 44 9.81 -13.79 -6.73
CA ASN A 44 9.00 -13.50 -7.92
C ASN A 44 7.48 -13.51 -7.66
N MET A 45 7.07 -13.16 -6.44
CA MET A 45 5.66 -13.15 -6.01
C MET A 45 5.04 -11.75 -6.03
N MET A 46 5.82 -10.73 -6.39
CA MET A 46 5.39 -9.33 -6.45
C MET A 46 5.29 -8.84 -7.89
N ASN A 47 4.08 -8.48 -8.32
CA ASN A 47 3.78 -7.91 -9.64
C ASN A 47 2.85 -6.70 -9.52
N VAL A 48 3.23 -5.72 -8.70
CA VAL A 48 2.42 -4.56 -8.30
C VAL A 48 3.29 -3.30 -8.10
N ILE A 49 2.64 -2.17 -7.78
CA ILE A 49 3.30 -1.02 -7.15
C ILE A 49 3.47 -1.38 -5.65
N PRO A 50 4.70 -1.50 -5.11
CA PRO A 50 4.93 -1.94 -3.74
C PRO A 50 4.79 -0.79 -2.73
N GLY A 51 4.90 -1.15 -1.45
CA GLY A 51 4.86 -0.23 -0.32
C GLY A 51 3.58 -0.37 0.49
N HIS A 52 3.73 -0.69 1.77
CA HIS A 52 2.63 -0.88 2.72
C HIS A 52 2.87 -0.18 4.06
N GLU A 53 3.92 0.65 4.15
CA GLU A 53 4.25 1.47 5.32
C GLU A 53 4.04 2.95 4.98
N ILE A 54 2.78 3.37 4.78
CA ILE A 54 2.46 4.61 4.06
C ILE A 54 1.92 5.69 5.01
N SER A 55 2.40 6.93 4.81
CA SER A 55 1.82 8.14 5.41
C SER A 55 1.70 9.27 4.39
N GLY A 56 0.72 10.16 4.59
CA GLY A 56 0.46 11.22 3.64
C GLY A 56 -0.58 12.22 4.10
N ILE A 57 -1.01 13.07 3.16
CA ILE A 57 -1.99 14.13 3.39
C ILE A 57 -3.19 13.93 2.47
N THR A 58 -4.40 14.00 3.00
CA THR A 58 -5.64 13.96 2.20
C THR A 58 -5.78 15.24 1.36
N SER A 59 -6.67 15.22 0.36
CA SER A 59 -7.01 16.44 -0.41
C SER A 59 -7.53 17.61 0.44
N SER A 60 -8.06 17.33 1.64
CA SER A 60 -8.50 18.34 2.61
C SER A 60 -7.38 18.86 3.53
N GLY A 61 -6.15 18.37 3.38
CA GLY A 61 -5.00 18.77 4.20
C GLY A 61 -4.84 17.99 5.50
N HIS A 62 -5.54 16.87 5.69
CA HIS A 62 -5.46 16.08 6.93
C HIS A 62 -4.32 15.05 6.85
N PRO A 63 -3.42 15.00 7.85
CA PRO A 63 -2.39 13.96 7.90
C PRO A 63 -2.98 12.60 8.26
N VAL A 64 -2.56 11.56 7.54
CA VAL A 64 -3.03 10.19 7.73
C VAL A 64 -1.87 9.19 7.70
N ALA A 65 -1.98 8.14 8.51
CA ALA A 65 -1.25 6.89 8.34
C ALA A 65 -2.23 5.85 7.77
N ILE A 66 -1.74 4.99 6.87
CA ILE A 66 -2.58 4.01 6.19
C ILE A 66 -2.34 2.64 6.82
N GLU A 67 -3.41 2.01 7.30
CA GLU A 67 -3.41 0.59 7.65
C GLU A 67 -3.50 -0.24 6.37
N PRO A 68 -2.43 -0.96 5.98
CA PRO A 68 -2.40 -1.70 4.72
C PRO A 68 -3.25 -2.98 4.75
N MET A 69 -3.58 -3.51 5.94
CA MET A 69 -4.38 -4.72 6.06
C MET A 69 -5.87 -4.41 6.08
N LEU A 70 -6.56 -4.89 5.05
CA LEU A 70 -8.02 -4.81 4.98
C LEU A 70 -8.65 -5.99 5.71
N SER A 71 -9.37 -5.69 6.78
CA SER A 71 -10.24 -6.65 7.46
C SER A 71 -11.71 -6.41 7.13
N CYS A 72 -12.53 -7.46 7.20
CA CYS A 72 -13.96 -7.33 6.87
C CYS A 72 -14.77 -6.56 7.93
N GLY A 73 -14.24 -6.41 9.15
CA GLY A 73 -14.89 -5.72 10.27
C GLY A 73 -16.15 -6.39 10.84
N ILE A 74 -16.64 -7.49 10.25
CA ILE A 74 -17.95 -8.09 10.57
C ILE A 74 -17.89 -9.58 10.94
N CYS A 75 -16.75 -10.26 10.79
CA CYS A 75 -16.62 -11.67 11.15
C CYS A 75 -16.25 -11.84 12.62
N ARG A 76 -16.42 -13.06 13.13
CA ARG A 76 -16.07 -13.43 14.51
C ARG A 76 -14.63 -13.04 14.90
N HIS A 77 -13.66 -13.20 14.00
CA HIS A 77 -12.28 -12.83 14.28
C HIS A 77 -12.14 -11.32 14.50
N CYS A 78 -12.80 -10.51 13.66
CA CYS A 78 -12.79 -9.05 13.83
C CYS A 78 -13.47 -8.64 15.15
N ASP A 79 -14.60 -9.28 15.51
CA ASP A 79 -15.30 -9.05 16.77
C ASP A 79 -14.45 -9.42 17.99
N GLU A 80 -13.62 -10.46 17.87
CA GLU A 80 -12.65 -10.88 18.88
C GLU A 80 -11.34 -10.03 18.89
N GLY A 81 -11.23 -9.00 18.04
CA GLY A 81 -10.07 -8.09 17.98
C GLY A 81 -8.91 -8.55 17.10
N TYR A 82 -9.11 -9.60 16.31
CA TYR A 82 -8.14 -10.13 15.35
C TYR A 82 -8.32 -9.50 13.96
N ASN A 83 -8.57 -8.19 13.92
CA ASN A 83 -8.75 -7.41 12.69
C ASN A 83 -7.43 -6.85 12.12
N LEU A 84 -6.31 -7.11 12.81
CA LEU A 84 -4.95 -6.71 12.43
C LEU A 84 -3.94 -7.87 12.54
N MET A 85 -4.42 -9.11 12.45
CA MET A 85 -3.56 -10.31 12.45
C MET A 85 -3.48 -10.95 11.07
#